data_AF-A0AAV2DT64-F1
#
_entry.id   AF-A0AAV2DT64-F1
#
_cell.length_a   1.000
_cell.length_b   1.000
_cell.length_c   1.000
_cell.angle_alpha   90.00
_cell.angle_beta   90.00
_cell.angle_gamma   90.00
#
_symmetry.space_group_name_H-M   'P 1'
#
loop_
_entity.id
_entity.type
_entity.pdbx_description
1 polymer ?
#
loop_
_entity_poly.entity_id
_entity_poly.type
_entity_poly.pdbx_seq_one_letter_code
_entity_poly.pdbx_strand_id
1 'polypeptide(L)'
;MVPTSSYHRQQQQLSCEIVIHQAKNVEEFMKMNKSSYKSKGNLFLRCYLSAGNNKRIQLDTKEIPSTSDHLSWNESFSLDCSGTQDSINALQTSSVVFELRWRSSTGNTILGLGGSKLVGRAELPWQSVMEAPGMEIEKWIVMNPKNSSRLDGVKPPSVKIGMRVRLPIAMEMKKKNSRDEKIRNVKYECACHRHSGGCNFCDGYDVIASVAAFEAL
;
A
#
# COMPACT_ATOMS: atom_id res chain seq x y z
N MET A 1 33.09 37.63 -14.21
CA MET A 1 31.90 37.40 -13.35
C MET A 1 31.16 36.21 -13.92
N VAL A 2 31.15 35.08 -13.20
CA VAL A 2 30.41 33.87 -13.58
C VAL A 2 28.99 34.03 -13.05
N PRO A 3 27.93 33.86 -13.85
CA PRO A 3 26.57 33.90 -13.32
C PRO A 3 26.34 32.65 -12.49
N THR A 4 26.12 32.81 -11.19
CA THR A 4 25.59 31.74 -10.34
C THR A 4 24.14 31.49 -10.74
N SER A 5 23.91 30.48 -11.57
CA SER A 5 22.57 29.96 -11.86
C SER A 5 21.98 29.40 -10.56
N SER A 6 21.04 30.13 -9.96
CA SER A 6 20.22 29.62 -8.87
C SER A 6 19.19 28.65 -9.47
N TYR A 7 19.52 27.37 -9.47
CA TYR A 7 18.56 26.31 -9.78
C TYR A 7 17.43 26.34 -8.76
N HIS A 8 16.31 26.99 -9.09
CA HIS A 8 15.06 26.80 -8.36
C HIS A 8 14.62 25.35 -8.57
N ARG A 9 14.83 24.49 -7.57
CA ARG A 9 14.25 23.14 -7.56
C ARG A 9 12.73 23.29 -7.50
N GLN A 10 12.04 22.87 -8.55
CA GLN A 10 10.58 22.79 -8.54
C GLN A 10 10.13 21.89 -7.39
N GLN A 11 9.27 22.43 -6.53
CA GLN A 11 8.63 21.67 -5.46
C GLN A 11 7.35 21.07 -5.99
N GLN A 12 7.18 19.79 -5.74
CA GLN A 12 5.96 19.04 -5.97
C GLN A 12 5.16 18.98 -4.67
N GLN A 13 3.84 19.04 -4.79
CA GLN A 13 2.95 18.72 -3.69
C GLN A 13 2.46 17.28 -3.85
N LEU A 14 2.13 16.62 -2.75
CA LEU A 14 1.48 15.32 -2.72
C LEU A 14 0.52 15.33 -1.54
N SER A 15 -0.74 14.99 -1.78
CA SER A 15 -1.68 14.73 -0.69
C SER A 15 -1.87 13.24 -0.54
N CYS A 16 -1.79 12.74 0.68
CA CYS A 16 -2.03 11.34 1.01
C CYS A 16 -3.11 11.23 2.07
N GLU A 17 -4.05 10.35 1.84
CA GLU A 17 -5.06 9.95 2.81
C GLU A 17 -4.88 8.47 3.15
N ILE A 18 -4.91 8.14 4.43
CA ILE A 18 -4.81 6.78 4.96
C ILE A 18 -6.04 6.54 5.82
N VAL A 19 -6.79 5.49 5.51
CA VAL A 19 -7.98 5.09 6.25
C VAL A 19 -7.75 3.74 6.88
N ILE A 20 -7.94 3.65 8.20
CA ILE A 20 -7.81 2.43 8.97
C ILE A 20 -9.21 1.97 9.35
N HIS A 21 -9.70 0.93 8.66
CA HIS A 21 -11.07 0.46 8.84
C HIS A 21 -11.18 -0.47 10.05
N GLN A 22 -10.62 -1.68 9.93
CA GLN A 22 -10.85 -2.76 10.89
C GLN A 22 -9.73 -3.82 10.86
N ALA A 23 -9.71 -4.67 11.88
CA ALA A 23 -8.81 -5.82 12.00
C ALA A 23 -9.57 -7.14 12.19
N LYS A 24 -8.97 -8.26 11.77
CA LYS A 24 -9.47 -9.62 11.98
C LYS A 24 -8.37 -10.59 12.39
N ASN A 25 -8.76 -11.74 12.93
CA ASN A 25 -7.88 -12.80 13.45
C ASN A 25 -6.95 -12.34 14.59
N VAL A 26 -7.28 -11.23 15.27
CA VAL A 26 -6.45 -10.68 16.35
C VAL A 26 -6.67 -11.43 17.65
N GLU A 27 -7.94 -11.68 18.00
CA GLU A 27 -8.31 -12.31 19.28
C GLU A 27 -7.74 -13.73 19.40
N GLU A 28 -7.95 -14.57 18.39
CA GLU A 28 -7.43 -15.94 18.34
C GLU A 28 -5.89 -15.96 18.42
N PHE A 29 -5.24 -15.08 17.66
CA PHE A 29 -3.79 -14.91 17.69
C PHE A 29 -3.29 -14.52 19.09
N MET A 30 -3.95 -13.55 19.73
CA MET A 30 -3.58 -13.11 21.09
C MET A 30 -3.85 -14.17 22.15
N LYS A 31 -4.95 -14.93 22.05
CA LYS A 31 -5.26 -16.07 22.93
C LYS A 31 -4.19 -17.13 22.89
N MET A 32 -3.70 -17.48 21.69
CA MET A 32 -2.61 -18.45 21.56
C MET A 32 -1.28 -17.92 22.11
N ASN A 33 -1.08 -16.60 22.05
CA ASN A 33 0.08 -15.90 22.61
C ASN A 33 -0.19 -15.36 24.03
N LYS A 34 -0.97 -16.08 24.85
CA LYS A 34 -1.43 -15.62 26.19
C LYS A 34 -0.30 -15.17 27.11
N SER A 35 0.88 -15.77 27.01
CA SER A 35 2.06 -15.36 27.79
C SER A 35 2.48 -13.92 27.50
N SER A 36 2.26 -13.44 26.28
CA SER A 36 2.58 -12.08 25.82
C SER A 36 1.45 -11.09 26.14
N TYR A 37 0.19 -11.53 26.21
CA TYR A 37 -0.99 -10.68 26.36
C TYR A 37 -1.89 -11.14 27.53
N LYS A 38 -1.35 -11.08 28.76
CA LYS A 38 -1.96 -11.69 29.96
C LYS A 38 -3.17 -10.95 30.55
N SER A 39 -3.42 -9.70 30.17
CA SER A 39 -4.45 -8.85 30.79
C SER A 39 -5.44 -8.29 29.77
N LYS A 40 -6.53 -7.68 30.25
CA LYS A 40 -7.29 -6.73 29.44
C LYS A 40 -6.36 -5.61 28.97
N GLY A 41 -6.58 -5.15 27.75
CA GLY A 41 -5.77 -4.12 27.13
C GLY A 41 -6.50 -3.47 25.97
N ASN A 42 -5.85 -2.47 25.40
CA ASN A 42 -6.32 -1.79 24.21
C ASN A 42 -5.42 -2.11 23.01
N LEU A 43 -6.02 -2.06 21.84
CA LEU A 43 -5.36 -2.15 20.54
C LEU A 43 -5.35 -0.78 19.88
N PHE A 44 -4.26 -0.49 19.19
CA PHE A 44 -4.16 0.65 18.29
C PHE A 44 -3.25 0.30 17.11
N LEU A 45 -3.44 0.98 16.00
CA LEU A 45 -2.51 0.95 14.88
C LEU A 45 -1.57 2.14 14.97
N ARG A 46 -0.29 1.86 14.74
CA ARG A 46 0.75 2.85 14.53
C ARG A 46 1.23 2.78 13.09
N CYS A 47 1.09 3.88 12.38
CA CYS A 47 1.54 4.05 11.01
C CYS A 47 2.85 4.86 10.99
N TYR A 48 3.80 4.45 10.16
CA TYR A 48 5.00 5.24 9.88
C TYR A 48 5.11 5.56 8.39
N LEU A 49 5.39 6.83 8.12
CA LEU A 49 5.59 7.38 6.78
C LEU A 49 7.00 7.97 6.70
N SER A 50 7.70 7.74 5.59
CA SER A 50 9.01 8.39 5.36
C SER A 50 8.81 9.89 5.14
N ALA A 51 9.58 10.71 5.86
CA ALA A 51 9.65 12.16 5.64
C ALA A 51 10.96 12.57 4.93
N GLY A 52 11.69 11.59 4.36
CA GLY A 52 13.03 11.78 3.83
C GLY A 52 14.10 11.93 4.92
N ASN A 53 15.37 11.89 4.53
CA ASN A 53 16.52 12.09 5.44
C ASN A 53 16.49 11.22 6.71
N ASN A 54 16.09 9.94 6.59
CA ASN A 54 15.91 9.01 7.71
C ASN A 54 14.89 9.45 8.78
N LYS A 55 14.10 10.50 8.52
CA LYS A 55 13.01 10.93 9.39
C LYS A 55 11.74 10.18 9.01
N ARG A 56 10.90 9.94 10.01
CA ARG A 56 9.58 9.31 9.84
C ARG A 56 8.51 10.08 10.59
N ILE A 57 7.35 10.21 9.97
CA ILE A 57 6.12 10.66 10.64
C ILE A 57 5.51 9.43 11.28
N GLN A 58 5.06 9.56 12.52
CA GLN A 58 4.33 8.52 13.25
C GLN A 58 2.89 8.99 13.46
N LEU A 59 1.92 8.15 13.12
CA LEU A 59 0.51 8.39 13.35
C LEU A 59 -0.05 7.23 14.16
N ASP A 60 -0.71 7.52 15.28
CA ASP A 60 -1.35 6.52 16.13
C ASP A 60 -2.86 6.71 16.06
N THR A 61 -3.60 5.63 15.83
CA THR A 61 -5.07 5.64 15.95
C THR A 61 -5.51 5.78 17.41
N LYS A 62 -6.80 6.05 17.61
CA LYS A 62 -7.43 5.82 18.91
C LYS A 62 -7.22 4.38 19.40
N GLU A 63 -7.14 4.24 20.70
CA GLU A 63 -7.10 2.94 21.36
C GLU A 63 -8.52 2.37 21.48
N ILE A 64 -8.70 1.09 21.11
CA ILE A 64 -9.96 0.36 21.27
C ILE A 64 -9.75 -0.88 22.15
N PRO A 65 -10.74 -1.31 22.96
CA PRO A 65 -10.58 -2.49 23.80
C PRO A 65 -10.27 -3.75 22.99
N SER A 66 -9.27 -4.54 23.41
CA SER A 66 -8.88 -5.78 22.73
C SER A 66 -9.91 -6.91 22.84
N THR A 67 -10.95 -6.71 23.64
CA THR A 67 -12.05 -7.66 23.89
C THR A 67 -13.32 -7.29 23.11
N SER A 68 -13.26 -6.31 22.21
CA SER A 68 -14.41 -5.96 21.38
C SER A 68 -14.67 -7.05 20.32
N ASP A 69 -15.94 -7.40 20.13
CA ASP A 69 -16.38 -8.36 19.10
C ASP A 69 -16.03 -7.89 17.67
N HIS A 70 -15.92 -6.58 17.47
CA HIS A 70 -15.59 -5.94 16.20
C HIS A 70 -14.48 -4.91 16.38
N LEU A 71 -13.28 -5.25 15.90
CA LEU A 71 -12.13 -4.36 15.97
C LEU A 71 -12.14 -3.35 14.83
N SER A 72 -12.88 -2.26 15.01
CA SER A 72 -13.04 -1.19 14.02
C SER A 72 -12.56 0.16 14.54
N TRP A 73 -11.68 0.81 13.78
CA TRP A 73 -11.23 2.17 14.06
C TRP A 73 -12.03 3.20 13.28
N ASN A 74 -12.22 2.93 11.97
CA ASN A 74 -12.83 3.85 11.00
C ASN A 74 -12.24 5.26 11.12
N GLU A 75 -10.92 5.32 11.16
CA GLU A 75 -10.16 6.55 11.39
C GLU A 75 -9.34 6.88 10.15
N SER A 76 -9.30 8.15 9.77
CA SER A 76 -8.55 8.63 8.62
C SER A 76 -7.50 9.66 9.03
N PHE A 77 -6.38 9.65 8.30
CA PHE A 77 -5.32 10.62 8.40
C PHE A 77 -5.07 11.22 7.03
N SER A 78 -5.01 12.54 6.95
CA SER A 78 -4.66 13.27 5.74
C SER A 78 -3.35 14.02 5.94
N LEU A 79 -2.44 13.89 5.00
CA LEU A 79 -1.13 14.54 5.02
C LEU A 79 -0.88 15.24 3.69
N ASP A 80 -0.54 16.52 3.76
CA ASP A 80 -0.04 17.27 2.62
C ASP A 80 1.48 17.38 2.73
N CYS A 81 2.15 16.84 1.73
CA CYS A 81 3.59 16.76 1.62
C CYS A 81 4.08 17.72 0.54
N SER A 82 5.20 18.38 0.79
CA SER A 82 5.95 19.11 -0.23
C SER A 82 7.35 18.50 -0.35
N GLY A 83 7.83 18.32 -1.58
CA GLY A 83 9.10 17.67 -1.83
C GLY A 83 9.65 17.98 -3.21
N THR A 84 10.92 17.66 -3.42
CA THR A 84 11.50 17.70 -4.77
C THR A 84 10.99 16.51 -5.60
N GLN A 85 11.13 16.56 -6.92
CA GLN A 85 10.81 15.41 -7.78
C GLN A 85 11.56 14.15 -7.34
N ASP A 86 12.84 14.27 -6.97
CA ASP A 86 13.64 13.15 -6.46
C ASP A 86 13.07 12.58 -5.16
N SER A 87 12.53 13.42 -4.28
CA SER A 87 11.87 13.00 -3.04
C SER A 87 10.60 12.20 -3.31
N ILE A 88 9.82 12.61 -4.32
CA ILE A 88 8.62 11.86 -4.74
C ILE A 88 8.99 10.54 -5.41
N ASN A 89 10.03 10.53 -6.24
CA ASN A 89 10.53 9.30 -6.86
C ASN A 89 11.07 8.33 -5.78
N ALA A 90 11.76 8.83 -4.77
CA ALA A 90 12.21 8.02 -3.64
C ALA A 90 11.04 7.42 -2.84
N LEU A 91 9.91 8.15 -2.71
CA LEU A 91 8.72 7.61 -2.05
C LEU A 91 8.21 6.34 -2.75
N GLN A 92 8.24 6.27 -4.09
CA GLN A 92 7.80 5.10 -4.85
C GLN A 92 8.52 3.81 -4.45
N THR A 93 9.81 3.91 -4.13
CA THR A 93 10.63 2.78 -3.68
C THR A 93 10.46 2.43 -2.20
N SER A 94 9.71 3.25 -1.45
CA SER A 94 9.49 3.08 -0.02
C SER A 94 8.13 2.47 0.29
N SER A 95 7.89 2.15 1.57
CA SER A 95 6.62 1.61 2.05
C SER A 95 6.08 2.40 3.23
N VAL A 96 4.76 2.42 3.35
CA VAL A 96 4.07 2.78 4.59
C VAL A 96 4.10 1.58 5.53
N VAL A 97 4.52 1.79 6.76
CA VAL A 97 4.66 0.71 7.75
C VAL A 97 3.50 0.79 8.74
N PHE A 98 2.80 -0.33 8.92
CA PHE A 98 1.73 -0.47 9.90
C PHE A 98 2.15 -1.43 11.01
N GLU A 99 2.01 -1.01 12.25
CA GLU A 99 2.18 -1.83 13.44
C GLU A 99 0.85 -1.92 14.18
N LEU A 100 0.30 -3.14 14.31
CA LEU A 100 -0.77 -3.42 15.27
C LEU A 100 -0.15 -3.58 16.65
N ARG A 101 -0.57 -2.75 17.61
CA ARG A 101 0.03 -2.71 18.95
C ARG A 101 -1.02 -2.94 20.02
N TRP A 102 -0.60 -3.62 21.07
CA TRP A 102 -1.39 -3.86 22.27
C TRP A 102 -0.79 -3.11 23.46
N ARG A 103 -1.63 -2.48 24.28
CA ARG A 103 -1.24 -1.84 25.53
C ARG A 103 -2.07 -2.40 26.66
N SER A 104 -1.44 -2.76 27.77
CA SER A 104 -2.16 -3.24 28.96
C SER A 104 -2.98 -2.10 29.58
N SER A 105 -4.24 -2.36 29.92
CA SER A 105 -5.08 -1.41 30.66
C SER A 105 -4.73 -1.32 32.16
N THR A 106 -3.94 -2.28 32.66
CA THR A 106 -3.52 -2.36 34.08
C THR A 106 -2.08 -1.89 34.31
N GLY A 107 -1.39 -1.43 33.27
CA GLY A 107 -0.09 -0.80 33.42
C GLY A 107 -0.25 0.53 34.15
N ASN A 108 0.64 0.82 35.10
CA ASN A 108 0.58 2.05 35.90
C ASN A 108 0.82 3.27 34.99
N THR A 109 -0.25 3.85 34.45
CA THR A 109 -0.24 5.05 33.58
C THR A 109 0.35 6.27 34.29
N ILE A 110 0.37 6.26 35.62
CA ILE A 110 0.89 7.34 36.48
C ILE A 110 2.43 7.46 36.39
N LEU A 111 3.15 6.39 36.02
CA LEU A 111 4.62 6.39 35.92
C LEU A 111 5.13 6.19 34.47
N GLY A 112 4.26 6.18 33.46
CA GLY A 112 4.66 5.99 32.06
C GLY A 112 5.30 4.63 31.72
N LEU A 113 5.31 3.68 32.67
CA LEU A 113 5.99 2.37 32.55
C LEU A 113 5.18 1.32 31.77
N GLY A 114 4.01 1.68 31.24
CA GLY A 114 3.15 0.80 30.45
C GLY A 114 3.52 0.79 28.96
N GLY A 115 4.63 0.14 28.60
CA GLY A 115 5.02 -0.02 27.19
C GLY A 115 3.96 -0.75 26.34
N SER A 116 3.82 -0.35 25.08
CA SER A 116 3.01 -1.12 24.12
C SER A 116 3.79 -2.29 23.52
N LYS A 117 3.14 -3.41 23.30
CA LYS A 117 3.69 -4.62 22.67
C LYS A 117 3.25 -4.70 21.22
N LEU A 118 4.17 -5.07 20.33
CA LEU A 118 3.85 -5.33 18.93
C LEU A 118 3.06 -6.64 18.82
N VAL A 119 1.93 -6.62 18.12
CA VAL A 119 1.11 -7.80 17.78
C VAL A 119 1.48 -8.29 16.40
N GLY A 120 1.60 -7.37 15.44
CA GLY A 120 2.04 -7.68 14.09
C GLY A 120 2.41 -6.43 13.31
N ARG A 121 3.17 -6.63 12.24
CA ARG A 121 3.69 -5.57 11.38
C ARG A 121 3.44 -5.89 9.91
N ALA A 122 3.00 -4.91 9.14
CA ALA A 122 2.84 -5.00 7.70
C ALA A 122 3.46 -3.79 7.02
N GLU A 123 3.87 -3.98 5.76
CA GLU A 123 4.34 -2.90 4.91
C GLU A 123 3.44 -2.82 3.68
N LEU A 124 3.15 -1.60 3.27
CA LEU A 124 2.40 -1.29 2.06
C LEU A 124 3.26 -0.42 1.16
N PRO A 125 3.78 -0.95 0.04
CA PRO A 125 4.58 -0.17 -0.90
C PRO A 125 3.78 1.00 -1.46
N TRP A 126 4.38 2.18 -1.53
CA TRP A 126 3.77 3.34 -2.16
C TRP A 126 3.46 3.10 -3.63
N GLN A 127 4.34 2.39 -4.32
CA GLN A 127 4.16 1.98 -5.71
C GLN A 127 2.81 1.28 -5.93
N SER A 128 2.40 0.39 -5.02
CA SER A 128 1.11 -0.29 -5.12
C SER A 128 -0.10 0.65 -5.09
N VAL A 129 0.03 1.81 -4.45
CA VAL A 129 -1.04 2.83 -4.42
C VAL A 129 -0.96 3.71 -5.65
N MET A 130 0.24 4.12 -6.06
CA MET A 130 0.42 4.99 -7.23
C MET A 130 0.07 4.31 -8.56
N GLU A 131 0.24 2.99 -8.66
CA GLU A 131 -0.11 2.20 -9.86
C GLU A 131 -1.58 1.78 -9.90
N ALA A 132 -2.32 1.94 -8.79
CA ALA A 132 -3.73 1.57 -8.75
C ALA A 132 -4.61 2.56 -9.53
N PRO A 133 -5.75 2.09 -10.10
CA PRO A 133 -6.72 2.99 -10.72
C PRO A 133 -7.14 4.10 -9.76
N GLY A 134 -7.04 5.36 -10.22
CA GLY A 134 -7.35 6.52 -9.39
C GLY A 134 -6.36 6.80 -8.26
N MET A 135 -5.20 6.13 -8.22
CA MET A 135 -4.20 6.20 -7.15
C MET A 135 -4.79 5.92 -5.77
N GLU A 136 -5.73 4.97 -5.73
CA GLU A 136 -6.50 4.62 -4.54
C GLU A 136 -6.57 3.09 -4.42
N ILE A 137 -6.35 2.60 -3.20
CA ILE A 137 -6.53 1.20 -2.87
C ILE A 137 -7.32 1.03 -1.59
N GLU A 138 -8.06 -0.06 -1.52
CA GLU A 138 -8.65 -0.56 -0.29
C GLU A 138 -8.38 -2.07 -0.23
N LYS A 139 -7.59 -2.54 0.74
CA LYS A 139 -7.26 -3.96 0.84
C LYS A 139 -7.00 -4.44 2.25
N TRP A 140 -7.15 -5.75 2.43
CA TRP A 140 -6.64 -6.45 3.60
C TRP A 140 -5.14 -6.66 3.46
N ILE A 141 -4.37 -6.25 4.47
CA ILE A 141 -2.95 -6.56 4.60
C ILE A 141 -2.75 -7.53 5.75
N VAL A 142 -2.01 -8.61 5.48
CA VAL A 142 -1.66 -9.61 6.48
C VAL A 142 -0.48 -9.09 7.30
N MET A 143 -0.60 -9.17 8.63
CA MET A 143 0.43 -8.72 9.55
C MET A 143 1.38 -9.86 9.90
N ASN A 144 2.67 -9.59 9.78
CA ASN A 144 3.74 -10.48 10.22
C ASN A 144 3.93 -10.36 11.74
N PRO A 145 3.72 -11.42 12.52
CA PRO A 145 3.96 -11.39 13.96
C PRO A 145 5.45 -11.42 14.27
N LYS A 146 5.87 -10.77 15.37
CA LYS A 146 7.30 -10.67 15.72
C LYS A 146 7.93 -12.02 16.12
N ASN A 147 7.16 -12.90 16.76
CA ASN A 147 7.66 -14.07 17.47
C ASN A 147 6.94 -15.40 17.14
N SER A 148 6.34 -15.53 15.95
CA SER A 148 5.72 -16.81 15.59
C SER A 148 6.71 -17.67 14.82
N SER A 149 7.25 -18.72 15.46
CA SER A 149 7.21 -20.03 14.79
C SER A 149 5.78 -20.14 14.25
N ARG A 150 5.58 -20.28 12.93
CA ARG A 150 4.24 -20.36 12.33
C ARG A 150 3.41 -21.30 13.20
N LEU A 151 2.48 -20.74 13.96
CA LEU A 151 1.70 -21.51 14.92
C LEU A 151 0.69 -22.25 14.06
N ASP A 152 0.94 -23.54 13.86
CA ASP A 152 0.12 -24.38 13.00
C ASP A 152 -1.35 -24.23 13.41
N GLY A 153 -2.19 -23.81 12.47
CA GLY A 153 -3.64 -23.70 12.65
C GLY A 153 -4.21 -22.31 12.93
N VAL A 154 -3.42 -21.29 13.31
CA VAL A 154 -3.96 -19.94 13.57
C VAL A 154 -3.64 -18.96 12.45
N LYS A 155 -4.68 -18.28 11.95
CA LYS A 155 -4.52 -17.25 10.93
C LYS A 155 -3.82 -16.02 11.52
N PRO A 156 -2.84 -15.43 10.81
CA PRO A 156 -2.19 -14.21 11.27
C PRO A 156 -3.20 -13.04 11.35
N PRO A 157 -2.96 -12.06 12.24
CA PRO A 157 -3.72 -10.83 12.26
C PRO A 157 -3.73 -10.17 10.88
N SER A 158 -4.84 -9.56 10.50
CA SER A 158 -4.94 -8.80 9.25
C SER A 158 -5.73 -7.52 9.49
N VAL A 159 -5.37 -6.45 8.78
CA VAL A 159 -6.08 -5.16 8.88
C VAL A 159 -6.52 -4.69 7.50
N LYS A 160 -7.66 -4.01 7.43
CA LYS A 160 -8.20 -3.41 6.21
C LYS A 160 -7.77 -1.94 6.17
N ILE A 161 -6.97 -1.61 5.16
CA ILE A 161 -6.43 -0.26 4.94
C ILE A 161 -6.97 0.29 3.62
N GLY A 162 -7.50 1.51 3.68
CA GLY A 162 -7.70 2.38 2.55
C GLY A 162 -6.52 3.34 2.42
N MET A 163 -6.06 3.62 1.20
CA MET A 163 -5.01 4.60 0.99
C MET A 163 -5.19 5.27 -0.36
N ARG A 164 -5.10 6.60 -0.39
CA ARG A 164 -5.30 7.42 -1.58
C ARG A 164 -4.19 8.46 -1.70
N VAL A 165 -3.71 8.66 -2.92
CA VAL A 165 -2.67 9.64 -3.24
C VAL A 165 -3.18 10.61 -4.31
N ARG A 166 -2.90 11.90 -4.13
CA ARG A 166 -3.17 12.94 -5.12
C ARG A 166 -1.88 13.68 -5.42
N LEU A 167 -1.50 13.70 -6.69
CA LEU A 167 -0.39 14.47 -7.21
C LEU A 167 -0.94 15.63 -8.06
N PRO A 168 -0.46 16.88 -7.90
CA PRO A 168 -0.86 18.03 -8.71
C PRO A 168 -0.61 17.83 -10.21
N ILE A 169 0.36 16.99 -10.58
CA ILE A 169 0.81 16.83 -11.97
C ILE A 169 0.18 15.60 -12.67
N ALA A 170 -0.56 14.74 -11.95
CA ALA A 170 -1.14 13.52 -12.53
C ALA A 170 -2.41 13.76 -13.39
N MET A 171 -2.58 14.95 -13.98
CA MET A 171 -3.59 15.21 -15.01
C MET A 171 -3.03 15.10 -16.44
N GLU A 172 -2.00 14.29 -16.70
CA GLU A 172 -1.61 13.94 -18.09
C GLU A 172 -1.23 12.47 -18.27
N MET A 173 -1.95 11.54 -17.65
CA MET A 173 -2.04 10.20 -18.24
C MET A 173 -3.18 10.21 -19.25
N LYS A 174 -2.79 10.41 -20.51
CA LYS A 174 -3.59 10.32 -21.73
C LYS A 174 -4.81 9.41 -21.56
N LYS A 175 -5.98 10.02 -21.38
CA LYS A 175 -7.21 9.51 -21.96
C LYS A 175 -6.97 9.53 -23.47
N LYS A 176 -6.40 8.45 -24.02
CA LYS A 176 -6.43 8.22 -25.47
C LYS A 176 -7.91 8.10 -25.79
N ASN A 177 -8.48 9.21 -26.27
CA ASN A 177 -9.83 9.28 -26.77
C ASN A 177 -10.00 8.12 -27.77
N SER A 178 -10.87 7.19 -27.42
CA SER A 178 -11.48 6.27 -28.36
C SER A 178 -12.38 7.09 -29.28
N ARG A 179 -11.79 7.64 -30.34
CA ARG A 179 -12.43 8.19 -31.54
C ARG A 179 -11.29 8.66 -32.44
N ASP A 180 -11.25 8.15 -33.66
CA ASP A 180 -10.28 8.42 -34.72
C ASP A 180 -8.96 7.64 -34.68
N GLU A 181 -9.04 6.35 -35.02
CA GLU A 181 -8.07 5.82 -35.98
C GLU A 181 -8.78 4.94 -37.02
N LYS A 182 -9.24 5.64 -38.04
CA LYS A 182 -9.62 5.14 -39.36
C LYS A 182 -8.56 4.13 -39.83
N ILE A 183 -9.02 2.91 -40.10
CA ILE A 183 -8.33 1.84 -40.82
C ILE A 183 -7.33 2.43 -41.83
N ARG A 184 -6.05 2.36 -41.50
CA ARG A 184 -4.97 2.42 -42.49
C ARG A 184 -4.31 1.06 -42.47
N ASN A 185 -4.72 0.24 -43.43
CA ASN A 185 -4.04 -0.97 -43.84
C ASN A 185 -2.56 -0.64 -44.13
N VAL A 186 -1.68 -0.91 -43.17
CA VAL A 186 -0.24 -1.03 -43.46
C VAL A 186 -0.02 -2.49 -43.83
N LYS A 187 -0.04 -2.74 -45.14
CA LYS A 187 0.39 -4.00 -45.76
C LYS A 187 1.89 -4.15 -45.47
N TYR A 188 2.23 -4.94 -44.46
CA TYR A 188 3.61 -5.44 -44.33
C TYR A 188 3.80 -6.51 -45.40
N GLU A 189 4.33 -6.08 -46.54
CA GLU A 189 4.86 -6.95 -47.56
C GLU A 189 6.13 -7.63 -47.00
N CYS A 190 6.04 -8.91 -46.61
CA CYS A 190 7.24 -9.71 -46.38
C CYS A 190 7.97 -9.85 -47.71
N ALA A 191 9.04 -9.08 -47.88
CA ALA A 191 10.02 -9.33 -48.90
C ALA A 191 10.88 -10.54 -48.51
N CYS A 192 10.29 -11.72 -48.51
CA CYS A 192 11.02 -12.96 -48.38
C CYS A 192 11.61 -13.29 -49.79
N HIS A 193 12.76 -12.67 -50.11
CA HIS A 193 13.50 -12.96 -51.34
C HIS A 193 14.10 -14.37 -51.29
N ARG A 194 13.86 -15.10 -52.38
CA ARG A 194 14.29 -16.46 -52.69
C ARG A 194 15.75 -16.73 -52.29
N HIS A 195 15.94 -17.59 -51.31
CA HIS A 195 16.98 -18.62 -51.36
C HIS A 195 16.38 -19.94 -50.85
N SER A 196 16.61 -20.98 -51.64
CA SER A 196 16.04 -22.31 -51.54
C SER A 196 16.40 -23.02 -50.22
N GLY A 197 15.40 -23.48 -49.46
CA GLY A 197 15.60 -24.50 -48.42
C GLY A 197 14.74 -24.33 -47.16
N GLY A 198 13.62 -25.05 -47.10
CA GLY A 198 13.01 -25.59 -45.85
C GLY A 198 12.46 -24.61 -44.82
N CYS A 199 11.17 -24.27 -44.91
CA CYS A 199 10.40 -23.73 -43.79
C CYS A 199 9.69 -24.88 -43.06
N ASN A 200 10.01 -25.12 -41.79
CA ASN A 200 9.15 -25.86 -40.86
C ASN A 200 9.24 -25.22 -39.47
N PHE A 201 8.07 -24.77 -39.00
CA PHE A 201 7.68 -24.56 -37.60
C PHE A 201 8.26 -23.36 -36.82
N CYS A 202 7.53 -22.26 -36.87
CA CYS A 202 7.41 -21.31 -35.76
C CYS A 202 6.19 -21.73 -34.91
N ASP A 203 6.41 -22.61 -33.93
CA ASP A 203 5.51 -22.79 -32.77
C ASP A 203 5.76 -21.61 -31.81
N GLY A 204 4.80 -21.00 -31.11
CA GLY A 204 3.39 -21.33 -30.88
C GLY A 204 2.94 -20.54 -29.63
N TYR A 205 1.63 -20.30 -29.53
CA TYR A 205 0.86 -19.71 -28.41
C TYR A 205 0.64 -18.19 -28.40
N ASP A 206 -0.41 -17.81 -29.12
CA ASP A 206 -1.37 -16.78 -28.72
C ASP A 206 -2.38 -17.33 -27.70
N VAL A 207 -3.09 -16.39 -27.06
CA VAL A 207 -4.40 -16.48 -26.36
C VAL A 207 -4.36 -16.58 -24.83
N ILE A 208 -4.73 -15.47 -24.17
CA ILE A 208 -5.82 -15.48 -23.18
C ILE A 208 -6.69 -14.23 -23.39
N ALA A 209 -7.90 -14.46 -23.91
CA ALA A 209 -9.00 -13.52 -23.88
C ALA A 209 -9.66 -13.50 -22.49
N SER A 210 -10.15 -12.35 -22.05
CA SER A 210 -11.14 -12.28 -20.96
C SER A 210 -12.15 -11.19 -21.28
N VAL A 211 -13.30 -11.62 -21.78
CA VAL A 211 -14.54 -10.85 -21.87
C VAL A 211 -15.26 -11.03 -20.54
N ALA A 212 -15.60 -9.92 -19.87
CA ALA A 212 -16.59 -9.94 -18.80
C ALA A 212 -17.69 -8.93 -19.15
N ALA A 213 -18.88 -9.46 -19.40
CA ALA A 213 -20.11 -8.73 -19.63
C ALA A 213 -20.65 -8.16 -18.31
N PHE A 214 -21.14 -6.92 -18.33
CA PHE A 214 -22.02 -6.40 -17.29
C PHE A 214 -23.46 -6.49 -17.82
N GLU A 215 -24.27 -7.34 -17.20
CA GLU A 215 -25.73 -7.20 -17.24
C GLU A 215 -26.20 -6.59 -15.93
N ALA A 216 -27.12 -5.64 -16.08
CA ALA A 216 -27.75 -4.90 -15.00
C ALA A 216 -29.00 -5.62 -14.51
N LEU A 217 -29.19 -5.64 -13.20
CA LEU A 217 -30.50 -5.61 -12.53
C LEU A 217 -30.35 -4.85 -11.21
#